data_AF-A0A1F0PCM4-F1
#
_entry.id   AF-A0A1F0PCM4-F1
#
_cell.length_a   1.000
_cell.length_b   1.000
_cell.length_c   1.000
_cell.angle_alpha   90.00
_cell.angle_beta   90.00
_cell.angle_gamma   90.00
#
_symmetry.space_group_name_H-M   'P 1'
#
loop_
_entity.id
_entity.type
_entity.pdbx_description
1 polymer ?
#
loop_
_entity_poly.entity_id
_entity_poly.type
_entity_poly.pdbx_seq_one_letter_code
_entity_poly.pdbx_strand_id
1 'polypeptide(L)'
;MNKQLANVGLGLAIALLLCLFPMPYGYYTLIRFVAMVVFGCMAFSFYNQKNLPLCVVAGALVLLFQPFAKIVLGRDMWNVVDVVVAIGLIALWWKNKA
;
A
#
# COMPACT_ATOMS: atom_id res chain seq x y z
N MET A 1 -3.91 15.67 0.77
CA MET A 1 -2.87 14.74 1.28
C MET A 1 -1.53 15.42 1.08
N ASN A 2 -0.57 15.26 2.00
CA ASN A 2 0.74 15.92 1.85
C ASN A 2 1.45 15.40 0.58
N LYS A 3 2.04 16.32 -0.19
CA LYS A 3 2.76 15.99 -1.44
C LYS A 3 3.90 14.99 -1.21
N GLN A 4 4.55 15.06 -0.04
CA GLN A 4 5.55 14.08 0.42
C GLN A 4 4.97 12.67 0.57
N LEU A 5 3.80 12.54 1.20
CA LEU A 5 3.14 11.25 1.41
C LEU A 5 2.70 10.61 0.09
N ALA A 6 2.27 11.43 -0.89
CA ALA A 6 1.98 10.97 -2.24
C ALA A 6 3.22 10.34 -2.90
N ASN A 7 4.38 11.01 -2.82
CA ASN A 7 5.64 10.52 -3.39
C ASN A 7 6.12 9.23 -2.72
N VAL A 8 5.96 9.12 -1.39
CA VAL A 8 6.24 7.88 -0.66
C VAL A 8 5.33 6.74 -1.15
N GLY A 9 4.04 7.03 -1.35
CA GLY A 9 3.09 6.07 -1.93
C GLY A 9 3.48 5.61 -3.34
N LEU A 10 4.04 6.50 -4.17
CA LEU A 10 4.54 6.13 -5.49
C LEU A 10 5.75 5.19 -5.40
N GLY A 11 6.69 5.46 -4.49
CA GLY A 11 7.82 4.56 -4.23
C GLY A 11 7.37 3.18 -3.77
N LEU A 12 6.33 3.12 -2.91
CA LEU A 12 5.71 1.87 -2.50
C LEU A 12 5.05 1.13 -3.66
N ALA A 13 4.35 1.83 -4.56
CA ALA A 13 3.75 1.22 -5.74
C ALA A 13 4.80 0.54 -6.63
N ILE A 14 5.95 1.19 -6.84
CA ILE A 14 7.07 0.58 -7.58
C ILE A 14 7.61 -0.64 -6.84
N ALA A 15 7.76 -0.57 -5.51
CA ALA A 15 8.23 -1.68 -4.71
C ALA A 15 7.28 -2.90 -4.73
N LEU A 16 5.96 -2.65 -4.74
CA LEU A 16 4.92 -3.68 -4.90
C LEU A 16 4.97 -4.31 -6.29
N LEU A 17 5.21 -3.52 -7.35
CA LEU A 17 5.39 -4.07 -8.70
C LEU A 17 6.69 -4.89 -8.82
N LEU A 18 7.76 -4.51 -8.11
CA LEU A 18 8.99 -5.30 -8.03
C LEU A 18 8.75 -6.66 -7.33
N CYS A 19 7.81 -6.74 -6.38
CA CYS A 19 7.40 -8.01 -5.76
C CYS A 19 6.77 -9.00 -6.76
N LEU A 20 6.35 -8.57 -7.94
CA LEU A 20 5.83 -9.46 -8.99
C LEU A 20 6.91 -10.42 -9.52
N PHE A 21 8.18 -10.03 -9.44
CA PHE A 21 9.31 -10.89 -9.76
C PHE A 21 9.63 -11.85 -8.61
N PRO A 22 10.18 -13.05 -8.89
CA PRO A 22 10.53 -14.02 -7.86
C PRO A 22 11.70 -13.51 -7.00
N MET A 23 11.38 -12.79 -5.93
CA MET A 23 12.33 -12.22 -4.97
C MET A 23 12.52 -13.17 -3.77
N PRO A 24 13.62 -13.09 -3.01
CA PRO A 24 13.75 -13.80 -1.74
C PRO A 24 12.61 -13.47 -0.75
N TYR A 25 12.17 -14.45 0.04
CA TYR A 25 11.05 -14.32 0.97
C TYR A 25 11.16 -13.10 1.91
N GLY A 26 12.36 -12.82 2.41
CA GLY A 26 12.60 -11.67 3.29
C GLY A 26 12.26 -10.31 2.68
N TYR A 27 12.40 -10.16 1.36
CA TYR A 27 12.04 -8.91 0.67
C TYR A 27 10.53 -8.65 0.76
N TYR A 28 9.71 -9.67 0.51
CA TYR A 28 8.25 -9.55 0.64
C TYR A 28 7.82 -9.16 2.04
N THR A 29 8.43 -9.75 3.07
CA THR A 29 8.15 -9.40 4.46
C THR A 29 8.49 -7.93 4.73
N LEU A 30 9.66 -7.46 4.30
CA LEU A 30 10.06 -6.06 4.46
C LEU A 30 9.11 -5.11 3.75
N ILE A 31 8.74 -5.38 2.50
CA ILE A 31 7.80 -4.54 1.75
C ILE A 31 6.43 -4.49 2.42
N ARG A 32 5.95 -5.60 3.02
CA ARG A 32 4.69 -5.59 3.80
C ARG A 32 4.77 -4.72 5.04
N PHE A 33 5.87 -4.76 5.79
CA PHE A 33 6.09 -3.84 6.91
C PHE A 33 6.07 -2.38 6.45
N VAL A 34 6.78 -2.06 5.38
CA VAL A 34 6.79 -0.70 4.81
C VAL A 34 5.40 -0.30 4.33
N ALA A 35 4.70 -1.18 3.62
CA ALA A 35 3.34 -0.96 3.13
C ALA A 35 2.38 -0.66 4.29
N MET A 36 2.42 -1.46 5.35
CA MET A 36 1.60 -1.27 6.55
C MET A 36 1.81 0.12 7.15
N VAL A 37 3.07 0.56 7.34
CA VAL A 37 3.38 1.89 7.90
C VAL A 37 2.87 3.01 7.00
N VAL A 38 3.13 2.91 5.68
CA VAL A 38 2.70 3.93 4.71
C VAL A 38 1.17 4.03 4.66
N PHE A 39 0.46 2.90 4.62
CA PHE A 39 -1.01 2.91 4.64
C PHE A 39 -1.57 3.42 5.97
N GLY A 40 -0.89 3.17 7.10
CA GLY A 40 -1.26 3.74 8.40
C GLY A 40 -1.16 5.26 8.40
N CYS A 41 -0.07 5.82 7.87
CA CYS A 41 0.08 7.26 7.69
C CYS A 41 -0.96 7.84 6.73
N MET A 42 -1.28 7.14 5.63
CA MET A 42 -2.33 7.57 4.69
C MET A 42 -3.72 7.57 5.34
N ALA A 43 -4.07 6.53 6.11
CA ALA A 43 -5.34 6.47 6.83
C ALA A 43 -5.49 7.67 7.77
N PHE A 44 -4.46 7.99 8.55
CA PHE A 44 -4.46 9.18 9.41
C PHE A 44 -4.59 10.49 8.61
N SER A 45 -3.89 10.60 7.47
CA SER A 45 -4.02 11.77 6.59
C SER A 45 -5.42 11.92 5.99
N PHE A 46 -6.11 10.82 5.66
CA PHE A 46 -7.47 10.85 5.13
C PHE A 46 -8.51 11.16 6.20
N TYR A 47 -8.29 10.66 7.42
CA TYR A 47 -9.10 11.02 8.59
C TYR A 47 -9.09 12.53 8.82
N ASN A 48 -7.90 13.16 8.82
CA ASN A 48 -7.76 14.61 8.97
C ASN A 48 -8.42 15.42 7.84
N GLN A 49 -8.51 14.85 6.64
CA GLN A 49 -9.21 15.46 5.50
C GLN A 49 -10.72 15.17 5.48
N LYS A 50 -11.27 14.56 6.54
CA LYS A 50 -12.67 14.11 6.64
C LYS A 50 -13.10 13.17 5.50
N ASN A 51 -12.15 12.52 4.84
CA ASN A 51 -12.42 11.58 3.76
C ASN A 51 -12.51 10.17 4.34
N LEU A 52 -13.64 9.89 4.99
CA LEU A 52 -13.92 8.60 5.61
C LEU A 52 -13.81 7.40 4.65
N PRO A 53 -14.32 7.45 3.41
CA PRO A 53 -14.19 6.34 2.48
C PRO A 53 -12.74 5.92 2.24
N LEU A 54 -11.85 6.87 1.93
CA LEU A 54 -10.43 6.57 1.70
C LEU A 54 -9.71 6.19 2.99
N CYS A 55 -10.12 6.73 4.14
CA CYS A 55 -9.59 6.33 5.43
C CYS A 55 -9.88 4.85 5.73
N VAL A 56 -11.10 4.39 5.48
CA VAL A 56 -11.50 2.98 5.67
C VAL A 56 -10.74 2.07 4.72
N VAL A 57 -10.60 2.45 3.44
CA VAL A 57 -9.81 1.68 2.47
C VAL A 57 -8.34 1.59 2.88
N ALA A 58 -7.72 2.71 3.28
CA ALA A 58 -6.34 2.71 3.76
C ALA A 58 -6.18 1.87 5.04
N GLY A 59 -7.13 1.96 5.98
CA GLY A 59 -7.14 1.11 7.18
C GLY A 59 -7.28 -0.37 6.87
N ALA A 60 -8.14 -0.74 5.91
CA ALA A 60 -8.26 -2.11 5.44
C ALA A 60 -6.95 -2.61 4.79
N LEU A 61 -6.25 -1.75 4.04
CA LEU A 61 -4.93 -2.07 3.48
C LEU A 61 -3.87 -2.27 4.57
N VAL A 62 -3.89 -1.50 5.66
CA VAL A 62 -3.02 -1.75 6.82
C VAL A 62 -3.24 -3.17 7.35
N LEU A 63 -4.50 -3.59 7.51
CA LEU A 63 -4.85 -4.92 8.00
C LEU A 63 -4.50 -6.03 6.99
N LEU A 64 -4.57 -5.74 5.69
CA LEU A 64 -4.21 -6.68 4.64
C LEU A 64 -2.69 -6.91 4.59
N PHE A 65 -1.91 -5.83 4.63
CA PHE A 65 -0.45 -5.87 4.56
C PHE A 65 0.22 -6.08 5.92
N GLN A 66 -0.55 -6.27 7.00
CA GLN A 66 0.03 -6.49 8.33
C GLN A 66 0.90 -7.76 8.33
N PRO A 67 2.13 -7.70 8.86
CA PRO A 67 3.02 -8.85 8.93
C PRO A 67 2.80 -9.72 10.18
N PHE A 68 1.89 -9.33 11.07
CA PHE A 68 1.61 -10.02 12.34
C PHE A 68 0.69 -11.23 12.18
N ALA A 69 -0.35 -11.09 11.35
CA ALA A 69 -1.24 -12.17 11.00
C ALA A 69 -0.73 -12.88 9.74
N LYS A 70 -0.46 -14.18 9.82
CA LYS A 70 -0.15 -14.99 8.64
C LYS A 70 -1.42 -15.13 7.78
N ILE A 71 -1.60 -14.22 6.84
CA ILE A 71 -2.60 -14.37 5.78
C ILE A 71 -1.98 -15.26 4.70
N VAL A 72 -2.40 -16.53 4.66
CA VAL A 72 -1.94 -17.52 3.69
C VAL A 72 -2.69 -17.32 2.36
N LEU A 73 -2.49 -16.16 1.73
CA LEU A 73 -2.83 -16.00 0.32
C LEU A 73 -1.70 -16.63 -0.50
N GLY A 74 -2.07 -17.41 -1.52
CA GLY A 74 -1.09 -17.96 -2.48
C GLY A 74 -0.32 -16.84 -3.18
N ARG A 75 0.85 -17.17 -3.74
CA ARG A 75 1.71 -16.19 -4.44
C ARG A 75 0.96 -15.45 -5.55
N ASP A 76 0.16 -16.17 -6.33
CA ASP A 76 -0.62 -15.57 -7.43
C ASP A 76 -1.66 -14.56 -6.92
N MET A 77 -2.29 -14.85 -5.79
CA MET A 77 -3.28 -13.96 -5.19
C MET A 77 -2.62 -12.70 -4.62
N TRP A 78 -1.46 -12.83 -3.99
CA TRP A 78 -0.67 -11.68 -3.54
C TRP A 78 -0.22 -10.81 -4.71
N ASN A 79 0.20 -11.40 -5.83
CA ASN A 79 0.57 -10.66 -7.03
C ASN A 79 -0.60 -9.82 -7.57
N VAL A 80 -1.82 -10.39 -7.58
CA VAL A 80 -3.02 -9.66 -7.99
C VAL A 80 -3.30 -8.49 -7.03
N VAL A 81 -3.23 -8.73 -5.72
CA VAL A 81 -3.40 -7.69 -4.70
C VAL A 81 -2.37 -6.57 -4.89
N ASP A 82 -1.08 -6.91 -5.04
CA ASP A 82 0.02 -5.96 -5.18
C ASP A 82 -0.17 -5.08 -6.44
N VAL A 83 -0.62 -5.66 -7.56
CA VAL A 83 -0.92 -4.93 -8.79
C VAL A 83 -2.11 -3.98 -8.62
N VAL A 84 -3.21 -4.46 -8.03
CA VAL A 84 -4.41 -3.62 -7.79
C VAL A 84 -4.08 -2.45 -6.87
N VAL A 85 -3.32 -2.70 -5.82
CA VAL A 85 -2.90 -1.68 -4.85
C VAL A 85 -1.92 -0.68 -5.48
N ALA A 86 -0.97 -1.15 -6.29
CA ALA A 86 -0.07 -0.28 -7.04
C ALA A 86 -0.83 0.67 -7.97
N ILE A 87 -1.83 0.18 -8.72
CA ILE A 87 -2.69 1.02 -9.57
C ILE A 87 -3.44 2.06 -8.72
N GLY A 88 -4.00 1.66 -7.59
CA GLY A 88 -4.69 2.58 -6.66
C GLY A 88 -3.77 3.69 -6.13
N LEU A 89 -2.54 3.36 -5.76
CA LEU A 89 -1.52 4.32 -5.32
C LEU A 89 -1.12 5.31 -6.44
N ILE A 90 -0.96 4.82 -7.67
CA ILE A 90 -0.65 5.67 -8.84
C ILE A 90 -1.80 6.64 -9.14
N ALA A 91 -3.05 6.15 -9.11
CA ALA A 91 -4.23 7.00 -9.31
C ALA A 91 -4.35 8.09 -8.23
N LEU A 92 -4.10 7.71 -6.97
CA LEU A 92 -4.09 8.65 -5.85
C LEU A 92 -2.98 9.71 -6.01
N TRP A 93 -1.79 9.29 -6.46
CA TRP A 93 -0.69 10.22 -6.74
C TRP A 93 -1.05 11.21 -7.85
N TRP A 94 -1.67 10.75 -8.94
CA TRP A 94 -2.13 11.63 -10.03
C TRP A 94 -3.13 12.67 -9.52
N LYS A 95 -4.14 12.24 -8.75
CA LYS A 95 -5.17 13.13 -8.19
C LYS A 95 -4.59 14.19 -7.24
N ASN A 96 -3.46 13.91 -6.58
CA ASN A 96 -2.81 14.87 -5.66
C ASN A 96 -1.73 15.72 -6.35
N LYS A 97 -1.41 15.44 -7.61
CA LYS A 97 -0.50 16.24 -8.46
C LYS A 97 -1.26 17.27 -9.30
N ALA A 98 -2.46 16.92 -9.76
CA ALA A 98 -3.41 17.84 -10.40
C ALA A 98 -4.05 18.77 -9.37
#